data_AF-V8N869-F1
#
_entry.id   AF-V8N869-F1
#
_cell.length_a   1.000
_cell.length_b   1.000
_cell.length_c   1.000
_cell.angle_alpha   90.00
_cell.angle_beta   90.00
_cell.angle_gamma   90.00
#
_symmetry.space_group_name_H-M   'P 1'
#
loop_
_entity.id
_entity.type
_entity.pdbx_description
1 polymer ?
#
loop_
_entity_poly.entity_id
_entity_poly.type
_entity_poly.pdbx_seq_one_letter_code
_entity_poly.pdbx_strand_id
1 'polypeptide(L)'
;MESQAYSPTVNTHYGKLRGVRVPLPSEILGPVDQYLGVPYAAPPVGDKRFLPPEPPPSWSGIRNATHFPPVCPQNIHTAVPEIMLPIWFTANLDIVATYIQDPNEDCLYLNIYIPTEDVTIILIPNWVGKIGEASGQLQGVPAGWGQQEP
;
A
#
# COMPACT_ATOMS: atom_id res chain seq x y z
N MET A 1 12.43 22.75 -14.68
CA MET A 1 11.00 23.12 -14.71
C MET A 1 10.27 22.03 -13.97
N GLU A 2 9.92 22.25 -12.69
CA GLU A 2 9.16 21.29 -11.90
C GLU A 2 7.79 21.11 -12.55
N SER A 3 7.50 19.90 -13.02
CA SER A 3 6.17 19.54 -13.47
C SER A 3 5.23 19.65 -12.27
N GLN A 4 4.21 20.50 -12.37
CA GLN A 4 3.17 20.61 -11.35
C GLN A 4 2.52 19.23 -11.19
N ALA A 5 2.78 18.55 -10.07
CA ALA A 5 2.23 17.23 -9.79
C ALA A 5 0.70 17.32 -9.74
N TYR A 6 0.02 16.66 -10.68
CA TYR A 6 -1.43 16.60 -10.68
C TYR A 6 -1.91 15.85 -9.43
N SER A 7 -2.84 16.45 -8.69
CA SER A 7 -3.35 15.93 -7.42
C SER A 7 -4.80 15.46 -7.57
N PRO A 8 -5.05 14.21 -8.02
CA PRO A 8 -6.39 13.71 -8.24
C PRO A 8 -7.17 13.65 -6.93
N THR A 9 -8.47 13.95 -6.99
CA THR A 9 -9.38 13.88 -5.84
C THR A 9 -10.51 12.92 -6.14
N VAL A 10 -10.78 11.99 -5.22
CA VAL A 10 -11.85 10.99 -5.34
C VAL A 10 -12.78 11.05 -4.13
N ASN A 11 -14.07 10.81 -4.37
CA ASN A 11 -15.06 10.68 -3.30
C ASN A 11 -15.19 9.21 -2.91
N THR A 12 -15.16 8.92 -1.60
CA THR A 12 -15.49 7.61 -1.03
C THR A 12 -16.76 7.71 -0.18
N HIS A 13 -17.27 6.57 0.28
CA HIS A 13 -18.38 6.55 1.25
C HIS A 13 -18.04 7.24 2.58
N TYR A 14 -16.76 7.32 2.96
CA TYR A 14 -16.31 7.85 4.25
C TYR A 14 -15.80 9.30 4.18
N GLY A 15 -15.50 9.80 2.98
CA GLY A 15 -15.01 11.16 2.76
C GLY A 15 -14.21 11.31 1.47
N LYS A 16 -13.68 12.52 1.22
CA LYS A 16 -12.87 12.80 0.03
C LYS A 16 -11.40 12.50 0.27
N LEU A 17 -10.75 11.93 -0.72
CA LEU A 17 -9.31 11.65 -0.73
C LEU A 17 -8.62 12.46 -1.80
N ARG A 18 -7.40 12.95 -1.51
CA ARG A 18 -6.48 13.53 -2.49
C ARG A 18 -5.25 12.64 -2.62
N GLY A 19 -5.01 12.13 -3.83
CA GLY A 19 -3.82 11.36 -4.17
C GLY A 19 -2.78 12.20 -4.89
N VAL A 20 -1.83 11.52 -5.53
CA VAL A 20 -0.79 12.11 -6.37
C VAL A 20 -0.66 11.32 -7.67
N ARG A 21 -0.54 12.00 -8.80
CA ARG A 21 -0.20 11.38 -10.07
C ARG A 21 1.30 11.24 -10.18
N VAL A 22 1.78 10.00 -10.29
CA VAL A 22 3.21 9.68 -10.39
C VAL A 22 3.54 9.18 -11.80
N PRO A 23 4.56 9.73 -12.47
CA PRO A 23 5.06 9.16 -13.71
C PRO A 23 5.79 7.85 -13.43
N LEU A 24 5.70 6.89 -14.34
CA LEU A 24 6.50 5.67 -14.28
C LEU A 24 7.81 5.86 -15.06
N PRO A 25 8.91 5.18 -14.67
CA PRO A 25 10.19 5.24 -15.41
C PRO A 25 10.15 4.60 -16.80
N SER A 26 9.00 4.06 -17.21
CA SER A 26 8.82 3.35 -18.47
C SER A 26 8.28 4.30 -19.54
N GLU A 27 8.81 4.19 -20.76
CA GLU A 27 8.31 4.97 -21.91
C GLU A 27 6.99 4.44 -22.47
N ILE A 28 6.63 3.19 -22.15
CA ILE A 28 5.42 2.52 -22.66
C ILE A 28 4.25 2.54 -21.68
N LEU A 29 4.50 2.81 -20.39
CA LEU A 29 3.46 2.85 -19.38
C LEU A 29 3.11 4.29 -19.03
N GLY A 30 1.82 4.62 -19.10
CA GLY A 30 1.31 5.90 -18.62
C GLY A 30 1.48 6.10 -17.11
N PRO A 31 1.24 7.34 -16.64
CA PRO A 31 1.30 7.63 -15.22
C PRO A 31 0.24 6.87 -14.42
N VAL A 32 0.42 6.85 -13.10
CA VAL A 32 -0.48 6.18 -12.15
C VAL A 32 -0.97 7.20 -11.14
N ASP A 33 -2.27 7.22 -10.88
CA ASP A 33 -2.84 7.93 -9.74
C ASP A 33 -2.68 7.06 -8.49
N GLN A 34 -1.90 7.55 -7.53
CA GLN A 34 -1.56 6.86 -6.29
C GLN A 34 -2.32 7.48 -5.11
N TYR A 35 -2.92 6.63 -4.29
CA TYR A 35 -3.53 6.99 -3.01
C TYR A 35 -2.93 6.11 -1.91
N LEU A 36 -2.11 6.69 -1.04
CA LEU A 36 -1.41 5.99 0.02
C LEU A 36 -2.05 6.24 1.38
N GLY A 37 -2.04 5.24 2.26
CA GLY A 37 -2.52 5.39 3.63
C GLY A 37 -4.02 5.65 3.73
N VAL A 38 -4.82 5.00 2.89
CA VAL A 38 -6.28 5.10 2.90
C VAL A 38 -6.84 4.22 4.02
N PRO A 39 -7.51 4.76 5.05
CA PRO A 39 -8.05 3.95 6.14
C PRO A 39 -9.19 3.08 5.64
N TYR A 40 -9.13 1.78 5.93
CA TYR A 40 -10.19 0.83 5.58
C TYR A 40 -10.92 0.26 6.81
N ALA A 41 -10.39 0.50 8.00
CA ALA A 41 -10.99 0.11 9.27
C ALA A 41 -10.64 1.14 10.36
N ALA A 42 -11.36 1.10 11.48
CA ALA A 42 -11.01 1.86 12.68
C ALA A 42 -9.76 1.26 13.36
N PRO A 43 -8.94 2.07 14.06
CA PRO A 43 -7.75 1.57 14.74
C PRO A 43 -8.07 0.45 15.76
N PRO A 44 -7.39 -0.71 15.70
CA PRO A 44 -7.65 -1.86 16.56
C PRO A 44 -6.92 -1.75 17.91
N VAL A 45 -6.98 -0.56 18.54
CA VAL A 45 -6.24 -0.21 19.77
C VAL A 45 -7.14 -0.24 21.00
N GLY A 46 -6.54 -0.40 22.19
CA GLY A 46 -7.26 -0.38 23.46
C GLY A 46 -8.33 -1.47 23.54
N ASP A 47 -9.57 -1.10 23.85
CA ASP A 47 -10.70 -2.03 23.98
C ASP A 47 -11.08 -2.72 22.66
N LYS A 48 -10.60 -2.22 21.52
CA LYS A 48 -10.82 -2.81 20.19
C LYS A 48 -9.80 -3.88 19.83
N ARG A 49 -8.76 -4.07 20.66
CA ARG A 49 -7.72 -5.05 20.41
C ARG A 49 -8.32 -6.46 20.44
N PHE A 50 -7.95 -7.29 19.46
CA PHE A 50 -8.44 -8.67 19.28
C PHE A 50 -9.94 -8.80 18.97
N LEU A 51 -10.63 -7.70 18.65
CA LEU A 51 -11.98 -7.72 18.12
C LEU A 51 -11.96 -7.68 16.59
N PRO A 52 -13.04 -8.10 15.91
CA PRO A 52 -13.19 -7.89 14.48
C PRO A 52 -13.03 -6.40 14.11
N PRO A 53 -12.43 -6.09 12.94
CA PRO A 53 -12.25 -4.71 12.53
C PRO A 53 -13.61 -4.03 12.29
N GLU A 54 -13.73 -2.80 12.80
CA GLU A 54 -14.89 -1.95 12.57
C GLU A 54 -14.66 -1.02 11.37
N PRO A 55 -15.73 -0.51 10.72
CA PRO A 55 -15.60 0.48 9.66
C PRO A 55 -14.83 1.74 10.12
N PRO A 56 -14.08 2.40 9.22
CA PRO A 56 -13.34 3.60 9.57
C PRO A 56 -14.31 4.77 9.85
N PRO A 57 -13.94 5.69 10.75
CA PRO A 57 -14.74 6.89 10.96
C PRO A 57 -14.74 7.75 9.70
N SER A 58 -15.91 8.30 9.34
CA SER A 58 -16.00 9.30 8.29
C SER A 58 -15.24 10.58 8.67
N TRP A 59 -14.72 11.29 7.66
CA TRP A 59 -14.02 12.56 7.85
C TRP A 59 -14.65 13.68 7.02
N SER A 60 -14.52 14.90 7.52
CA SER A 60 -14.89 16.11 6.79
C SER A 60 -13.72 16.64 5.97
N GLY A 61 -14.03 17.41 4.92
CA GLY A 61 -13.01 17.97 4.03
C GLY A 61 -12.34 16.94 3.13
N ILE A 62 -11.07 17.19 2.79
CA ILE A 62 -10.27 16.34 1.90
C ILE A 62 -9.08 15.80 2.70
N ARG A 63 -8.97 14.47 2.80
CA ARG A 63 -7.83 13.80 3.43
C ARG A 63 -6.73 13.58 2.39
N ASN A 64 -5.51 13.98 2.71
CA ASN A 64 -4.34 13.71 1.87
C ASN A 64 -3.94 12.24 2.02
N ALA A 65 -3.91 11.52 0.90
CA ALA A 65 -3.52 10.13 0.78
C ALA A 65 -2.25 10.03 -0.09
N THR A 66 -1.18 10.66 0.36
CA THR A 66 0.07 10.83 -0.42
C THR A 66 1.30 10.28 0.29
N HIS A 67 1.13 9.71 1.48
CA HIS A 67 2.22 9.16 2.29
C HIS A 67 1.85 7.77 2.78
N PHE A 68 2.87 6.91 2.92
CA PHE A 68 2.67 5.59 3.48
C PHE A 68 2.24 5.69 4.95
N PRO A 69 1.29 4.84 5.37
CA PRO A 69 0.89 4.72 6.76
C PRO A 69 1.95 3.94 7.56
N PRO A 70 1.91 4.02 8.91
CA PRO A 70 2.66 3.12 9.78
C PRO A 70 2.42 1.65 9.43
N VAL A 71 3.42 0.81 9.68
CA VAL A 71 3.27 -0.65 9.56
C VAL A 71 2.69 -1.26 10.83
N CYS A 72 2.06 -2.42 10.71
CA CYS A 72 1.66 -3.18 11.88
C CYS A 72 2.88 -3.68 12.66
N PRO A 73 2.80 -3.80 14.00
CA PRO A 73 3.89 -4.33 14.81
C PRO A 73 4.18 -5.79 14.43
N GLN A 74 5.39 -6.08 13.98
CA GLN A 74 5.84 -7.42 13.58
C GLN A 74 7.26 -7.68 14.11
N ASN A 75 7.45 -8.85 14.73
CA ASN A 75 8.77 -9.29 15.22
C ASN A 75 9.53 -10.02 14.12
N ILE A 76 10.11 -9.27 13.19
CA ILE A 76 10.87 -9.83 12.05
C ILE A 76 12.19 -10.49 12.46
N HIS A 77 12.82 -10.06 13.56
CA HIS A 77 14.13 -10.57 13.99
C HIS A 77 14.09 -11.93 14.69
N THR A 78 12.94 -12.42 15.13
CA THR A 78 12.83 -13.63 15.98
C THR A 78 11.97 -14.74 15.39
N ALA A 79 11.19 -14.49 14.33
CA ALA A 79 10.20 -15.43 13.84
C ALA A 79 10.69 -16.31 12.66
N VAL A 80 11.72 -15.90 11.93
CA VAL A 80 12.20 -16.64 10.75
C VAL A 80 13.72 -16.52 10.65
N PRO A 81 14.46 -17.64 10.65
CA PRO A 81 15.89 -17.63 10.30
C PRO A 81 16.07 -16.98 8.93
N GLU A 82 17.09 -16.13 8.77
CA GLU A 82 17.40 -15.43 7.51
C GLU A 82 17.45 -16.37 6.29
N ILE A 83 17.85 -17.62 6.52
CA ILE A 83 17.89 -18.71 5.52
C ILE A 83 16.53 -19.14 4.97
N MET A 84 15.42 -18.78 5.62
CA MET A 84 14.06 -19.22 5.29
C MET A 84 13.24 -18.14 4.58
N LEU A 85 13.77 -16.92 4.50
CA LEU A 85 13.17 -15.82 3.76
C LEU A 85 13.63 -15.89 2.29
N PRO A 86 12.79 -15.50 1.32
CA PRO A 86 13.20 -15.47 -0.08
C PRO A 86 14.47 -14.63 -0.27
N ILE A 87 15.38 -15.04 -1.16
CA ILE A 87 16.66 -14.35 -1.37
C ILE A 87 16.47 -12.86 -1.71
N TRP A 88 15.41 -12.50 -2.44
CA TRP A 88 15.10 -11.09 -2.72
C TRP A 88 14.68 -10.28 -1.49
N PHE A 89 14.16 -10.94 -0.45
CA PHE A 89 13.75 -10.35 0.82
C PHE A 89 14.96 -10.16 1.77
N THR A 90 15.94 -11.08 1.75
CA THR A 90 17.13 -11.00 2.64
C THR A 90 18.36 -10.38 2.01
N ALA A 91 18.47 -10.35 0.68
CA ALA A 91 19.62 -9.78 -0.02
C ALA A 91 19.85 -8.30 0.34
N ASN A 92 18.78 -7.58 0.70
CA ASN A 92 18.83 -6.16 1.07
C ASN A 92 18.04 -5.91 2.37
N LEU A 93 18.49 -6.47 3.50
CA LEU A 93 17.89 -6.23 4.83
C LEU A 93 17.73 -4.73 5.16
N ASP A 94 18.66 -3.89 4.70
CA ASP A 94 18.56 -2.43 4.85
C ASP A 94 17.35 -1.84 4.11
N ILE A 95 17.00 -2.37 2.93
CA ILE A 95 15.82 -1.96 2.17
C ILE A 95 14.55 -2.48 2.83
N VAL A 96 14.52 -3.72 3.30
CA VAL A 96 13.35 -4.23 4.04
C VAL A 96 13.13 -3.45 5.32
N ALA A 97 14.21 -3.08 6.02
CA ALA A 97 14.14 -2.23 7.18
C ALA A 97 13.45 -0.90 6.84
N THR A 98 13.73 -0.25 5.70
CA THR A 98 13.05 1.03 5.35
C THR A 98 11.54 0.88 5.16
N TYR A 99 11.04 -0.30 4.78
CA TYR A 99 9.60 -0.58 4.67
C TYR A 99 8.94 -1.03 5.98
N ILE A 100 9.71 -1.31 7.03
CA ILE A 100 9.19 -1.75 8.35
C ILE A 100 9.48 -0.69 9.43
N GLN A 101 9.75 0.55 9.01
CA GLN A 101 9.94 1.68 9.92
C GLN A 101 8.60 2.05 10.58
N ASP A 102 8.70 2.57 11.80
CA ASP A 102 7.60 3.15 12.59
C ASP A 102 6.38 2.21 12.80
N PRO A 103 6.56 1.05 13.46
CA PRO A 103 5.45 0.16 13.78
C PRO A 103 4.44 0.83 14.73
N ASN A 104 3.15 0.70 14.41
CA ASN A 104 2.04 1.21 15.22
C ASN A 104 0.84 0.25 15.15
N GLU A 105 0.12 0.05 16.27
CA GLU A 105 -1.11 -0.75 16.26
C GLU A 105 -2.22 -0.11 15.39
N ASP A 106 -2.19 1.22 15.20
CA ASP A 106 -2.99 1.89 14.17
C ASP A 106 -2.32 1.75 12.78
N CYS A 107 -2.53 0.60 12.14
CA CYS A 107 -1.92 0.23 10.85
C CYS A 107 -2.92 -0.26 9.79
N LEU A 108 -4.24 -0.16 10.02
CA LEU A 108 -5.26 -0.69 9.11
C LEU A 108 -5.54 0.27 7.93
N TYR A 109 -4.58 0.32 7.01
CA TYR A 109 -4.58 1.20 5.84
C TYR A 109 -4.27 0.43 4.55
N LEU A 110 -4.79 0.94 3.42
CA LEU A 110 -4.53 0.43 2.08
C LEU A 110 -3.80 1.47 1.22
N ASN A 111 -3.07 0.97 0.23
CA ASN A 111 -2.48 1.76 -0.83
C ASN A 111 -3.14 1.36 -2.15
N ILE A 112 -3.59 2.34 -2.93
CA ILE A 112 -4.35 2.16 -4.16
C ILE A 112 -3.57 2.80 -5.32
N TYR A 113 -3.43 2.07 -6.41
CA TYR A 113 -2.72 2.49 -7.62
C TYR A 113 -3.68 2.35 -8.81
N ILE A 114 -3.98 3.47 -9.47
CA ILE A 114 -4.93 3.52 -10.57
C ILE A 114 -4.17 3.95 -11.84
N PRO A 115 -3.96 3.06 -12.81
CA PRO A 115 -3.39 3.46 -14.10
C PRO A 115 -4.28 4.52 -14.77
N THR A 116 -3.68 5.55 -15.36
CA THR A 116 -4.45 6.65 -15.97
C THR A 116 -4.90 6.38 -17.41
N GLU A 117 -4.31 5.36 -18.03
CA GLU A 117 -4.74 4.86 -19.33
C GLU A 117 -6.01 4.03 -19.18
N ASP A 118 -6.82 3.95 -20.23
CA ASP A 118 -8.13 3.28 -20.22
C ASP A 118 -7.99 1.77 -19.95
N VAL A 119 -7.86 1.40 -18.69
CA VAL A 119 -8.08 0.04 -18.24
C VAL A 119 -9.58 -0.09 -18.10
N THR A 120 -10.21 -0.65 -19.13
CA THR A 120 -11.56 -1.19 -18.99
C THR A 120 -11.51 -2.11 -17.77
N ILE A 121 -12.15 -1.71 -16.66
CA ILE A 121 -12.24 -2.56 -15.47
C ILE A 121 -13.11 -3.74 -15.87
N ILE A 122 -12.46 -4.81 -16.33
CA ILE A 122 -13.12 -6.09 -16.53
C ILE A 122 -13.34 -6.64 -15.13
N LEU A 123 -14.51 -6.33 -14.56
CA LEU A 123 -15.01 -7.04 -13.40
C LEU A 123 -15.27 -8.47 -13.87
N ILE A 124 -14.34 -9.39 -13.64
CA ILE A 124 -14.58 -10.83 -13.82
C ILE A 124 -15.42 -11.26 -12.62
N PRO A 125 -16.72 -11.54 -12.76
CA PRO A 125 -17.51 -12.03 -11.65
C PRO A 125 -16.98 -13.42 -11.27
N ASN A 126 -16.63 -13.61 -10.00
CA ASN A 126 -16.13 -14.85 -9.36
C ASN A 126 -14.61 -15.12 -9.35
N TRP A 127 -13.74 -14.11 -9.45
CA TRP A 127 -12.36 -14.31 -9.01
C TRP A 127 -12.26 -14.16 -7.49
N VAL A 128 -12.44 -15.26 -6.76
CA VAL A 128 -11.97 -15.36 -5.36
C VAL A 128 -10.47 -15.60 -5.40
N GLY A 129 -9.71 -14.51 -5.51
CA GLY A 129 -8.32 -14.52 -5.08
C GLY A 129 -8.31 -14.79 -3.59
N LYS A 130 -7.95 -16.02 -3.20
CA LYS A 130 -7.72 -16.38 -1.81
C LYS A 130 -6.62 -15.45 -1.30
N ILE A 131 -6.98 -14.36 -0.64
CA ILE A 131 -6.03 -13.63 0.19
C ILE A 131 -5.63 -14.62 1.27
N GLY A 132 -4.44 -15.22 1.12
CA GLY A 132 -3.85 -15.96 2.20
C GLY A 132 -3.75 -15.01 3.39
N GLU A 133 -4.04 -15.48 4.59
CA GLU A 133 -3.52 -14.88 5.80
C GLU A 133 -1.99 -14.90 5.70
N ALA A 134 -1.44 -13.86 5.07
CA ALA A 134 -0.06 -13.50 5.18
C ALA A 134 -0.03 -12.31 6.14
N SER A 135 0.49 -12.54 7.34
CA SER A 135 1.01 -11.49 8.20
C SER A 135 2.09 -10.73 7.42
N GLY A 136 1.70 -9.70 6.68
CA GLY A 136 2.60 -8.93 5.83
C GLY A 136 1.87 -7.77 5.19
N GLN A 137 2.23 -6.55 5.55
CA GLN A 137 1.77 -5.36 4.86
C GLN A 137 2.47 -5.33 3.50
N LEU A 138 1.73 -5.49 2.40
CA LEU A 138 2.27 -5.31 1.05
C LEU A 138 2.49 -3.81 0.81
N GLN A 139 3.58 -3.27 1.34
CA GLN A 139 4.17 -2.06 0.78
C GLN A 139 4.93 -2.50 -0.46
N GLY A 140 4.44 -2.10 -1.64
CA GLY A 140 5.06 -2.46 -2.91
C GLY A 140 6.52 -2.01 -2.93
N VAL A 141 7.44 -2.95 -2.82
CA VAL A 141 8.85 -2.73 -3.17
C VAL A 141 8.85 -2.42 -4.67
N PRO A 142 9.45 -1.31 -5.14
CA PRO A 142 9.62 -1.09 -6.57
C PRO A 142 10.40 -2.29 -7.11
N ALA A 143 9.80 -3.06 -8.01
CA ALA A 143 10.51 -4.08 -8.75
C ALA A 143 11.61 -3.37 -9.55
N GLY A 144 12.83 -3.41 -9.02
CA GLY A 144 14.03 -3.01 -9.74
C GLY A 144 14.16 -3.90 -10.96
N TRP A 145 14.22 -3.25 -12.11
CA TRP A 145 14.44 -3.82 -13.44
C TRP A 145 15.53 -4.89 -13.45
N GLY A 146 15.15 -6.13 -13.71
CA GLY A 146 16.03 -7.17 -14.20
C GLY A 146 15.66 -7.50 -15.64
N GLN A 147 16.10 -6.67 -16.59
CA GLN A 147 16.28 -7.15 -17.97
C GLN A 147 17.39 -8.21 -17.92
N GLN A 148 17.03 -9.44 -18.22
CA GLN A 148 17.99 -10.42 -18.73
C GLN A 148 17.39 -11.00 -20.01
N GLU A 149 17.85 -10.45 -21.13
CA GLU A 149 18.02 -11.20 -22.38
C GLU A 149 19.49 -11.05 -22.80
N PRO A 150 20.08 -12.03 -23.52
CA PRO A 150 19.63 -13.38 -23.84
C PRO A 150 20.32 -14.47 -22.99
#